data_AF-A0A8J4PRP4-F1
#
_entry.id   AF-A0A8J4PRP4-F1
#
_cell.length_a   1.000
_cell.length_b   1.000
_cell.length_c   1.000
_cell.angle_alpha   90.00
_cell.angle_beta   90.00
_cell.angle_gamma   90.00
#
_symmetry.space_group_name_H-M   'P 1'
#
loop_
_entity.id
_entity.type
_entity.pdbx_description
1 polymer ?
#
loop_
_entity_poly.entity_id
_entity_poly.type
_entity_poly.pdbx_seq_one_letter_code
_entity_poly.pdbx_strand_id
1 'polypeptide(L)'
;MIYPNDVMNEVLRDEVGCGLFKSYLKTIYCSETLQFWLEIENFKANAPPATPTLSGPILAFSSAPIESSPSSSSSSPSSSSKNRPSSPSGKYLSQEELRVSAQNVFDKYLENGSEFELNIDAFSRELVRQALNQEIDSSLFDDVQKVVYESLWMDCFPPFTHTAAYHKYKQDTGKCHLPEFLRISFKKKSPKKDDIRMKTVTK
;
A
#
# COMPACT_ATOMS: atom_id res chain seq x y z
N MET A 1 7.06 5.39 4.49
CA MET A 1 7.76 5.29 3.20
C MET A 1 7.36 6.50 2.35
N ILE A 2 8.32 7.24 1.79
CA ILE A 2 8.04 8.38 0.89
C ILE A 2 7.96 7.80 -0.52
N TYR A 3 6.76 7.67 -1.06
CA TYR A 3 6.59 7.27 -2.45
C TYR A 3 6.97 8.47 -3.35
N PRO A 4 7.90 8.31 -4.31
CA PRO A 4 8.50 9.41 -5.09
C PRO A 4 7.54 10.07 -6.09
N ASN A 5 6.25 9.71 -6.07
CA ASN A 5 5.24 10.14 -7.02
C ASN A 5 4.23 11.05 -6.34
N ASP A 6 4.65 12.29 -6.07
CA ASP A 6 3.90 13.27 -5.28
C ASP A 6 2.47 13.51 -5.82
N VAL A 7 2.27 13.42 -7.14
CA VAL A 7 0.98 13.72 -7.75
C VAL A 7 -0.12 12.71 -7.39
N MET A 8 0.17 11.39 -7.42
CA MET A 8 -0.85 10.41 -7.02
C MET A 8 -1.14 10.51 -5.54
N ASN A 9 -0.11 10.72 -4.71
CA ASN A 9 -0.29 10.95 -3.28
C ASN A 9 -1.08 12.22 -2.95
N GLU A 10 -0.95 13.29 -3.74
CA GLU A 10 -1.80 14.47 -3.63
C GLU A 10 -3.27 14.15 -3.92
N VAL A 11 -3.53 13.40 -5.00
CA VAL A 11 -4.90 12.97 -5.35
C VAL A 11 -5.48 12.07 -4.27
N LEU A 12 -4.70 11.13 -3.74
CA LEU A 12 -5.16 10.17 -2.72
C LEU A 12 -5.39 10.84 -1.34
N ARG A 13 -4.69 11.93 -1.04
CA ARG A 13 -4.89 12.72 0.20
C ARG A 13 -6.10 13.64 0.13
N ASP A 14 -6.53 14.03 -1.07
CA ASP A 14 -7.72 14.85 -1.26
C ASP A 14 -8.98 13.97 -1.40
N GLU A 15 -10.03 14.29 -0.65
CA GLU A 15 -11.26 13.49 -0.63
C GLU A 15 -11.95 13.48 -2.01
N VAL A 16 -11.95 14.62 -2.71
CA VAL A 16 -12.55 14.74 -4.04
C VAL A 16 -11.68 14.02 -5.07
N GLY A 17 -10.37 14.25 -5.04
CA GLY A 17 -9.40 13.57 -5.91
C GLY A 17 -9.48 12.05 -5.80
N CYS A 18 -9.46 11.53 -4.57
CA CYS A 18 -9.57 10.11 -4.28
C CYS A 18 -10.91 9.54 -4.75
N GLY A 19 -12.03 10.25 -4.52
CA GLY A 19 -13.35 9.85 -5.00
C GLY A 19 -13.46 9.78 -6.53
N LEU A 20 -12.83 10.72 -7.25
CA LEU A 20 -12.77 10.71 -8.70
C LEU A 20 -11.92 9.57 -9.24
N PHE A 21 -10.74 9.33 -8.64
CA PHE A 21 -9.88 8.23 -9.04
C PHE A 21 -10.57 6.88 -8.80
N LYS A 22 -11.21 6.69 -7.64
CA LYS A 22 -12.03 5.51 -7.35
C LYS A 22 -13.16 5.31 -8.36
N SER A 23 -13.83 6.39 -8.74
CA SER A 23 -14.90 6.34 -9.75
C SER A 23 -14.37 5.95 -11.12
N TYR A 24 -13.21 6.46 -11.51
CA TYR A 24 -12.52 6.04 -12.73
C TYR A 24 -12.15 4.55 -12.69
N LEU A 25 -11.54 4.08 -11.60
CA LEU A 25 -11.16 2.67 -11.46
C LEU A 25 -12.35 1.72 -11.58
N LYS A 26 -13.55 2.12 -11.12
CA LYS A 26 -14.77 1.34 -11.33
C LYS A 26 -15.13 1.18 -12.81
N THR A 27 -14.88 2.20 -13.63
CA THR A 27 -15.16 2.14 -15.08
C THR A 27 -14.22 1.20 -15.84
N ILE A 28 -13.04 0.94 -15.29
CA ILE A 28 -12.06 0.01 -15.84
C ILE A 28 -11.99 -1.30 -15.05
N TYR A 29 -12.97 -1.56 -14.17
CA TYR A 29 -13.07 -2.77 -13.34
C TYR A 29 -11.79 -3.08 -12.53
N CYS A 30 -11.18 -2.05 -11.92
CA CYS A 30 -9.95 -2.15 -11.15
C CYS A 30 -10.04 -1.39 -9.80
N SER A 31 -11.25 -1.24 -9.26
CA SER A 31 -11.50 -0.40 -8.08
C SER A 31 -11.05 -1.05 -6.76
N GLU A 32 -10.97 -2.37 -6.74
CA GLU A 32 -10.50 -3.19 -5.64
C GLU A 32 -9.03 -2.95 -5.31
N THR A 33 -8.20 -2.65 -6.32
CA THR A 33 -6.78 -2.31 -6.17
C THR A 33 -6.60 -1.09 -5.26
N LEU A 34 -7.39 -0.03 -5.49
CA LEU A 34 -7.37 1.15 -4.61
C LEU A 34 -8.05 0.88 -3.26
N GLN A 35 -9.09 0.04 -3.25
CA GLN A 35 -9.79 -0.30 -2.01
C GLN A 35 -8.87 -1.03 -1.03
N PHE A 36 -8.12 -2.02 -1.50
CA PHE A 36 -7.09 -2.68 -0.71
C PHE A 36 -6.09 -1.68 -0.16
N TRP A 37 -5.53 -0.80 -1.00
CA TRP A 37 -4.53 0.17 -0.56
C TRP A 37 -5.04 1.06 0.58
N LEU A 38 -6.27 1.57 0.48
CA LEU A 38 -6.92 2.39 1.52
C LEU A 38 -7.20 1.58 2.80
N GLU A 39 -7.60 0.32 2.66
CA GLU A 39 -7.88 -0.57 3.78
C GLU A 39 -6.60 -0.90 4.56
N ILE A 40 -5.46 -1.05 3.86
CA ILE A 40 -4.14 -1.18 4.49
C ILE A 40 -3.73 0.11 5.22
N GLU A 41 -3.92 1.30 4.64
CA GLU A 41 -3.62 2.55 5.33
C GLU A 41 -4.44 2.70 6.62
N ASN A 42 -5.72 2.34 6.58
CA ASN A 42 -6.57 2.31 7.76
C ASN A 42 -6.12 1.25 8.78
N PHE A 43 -5.76 0.06 8.33
CA PHE A 43 -5.21 -0.99 9.19
C PHE A 43 -3.95 -0.50 9.91
N LYS A 44 -3.03 0.14 9.20
CA LYS A 44 -1.78 0.69 9.73
C LYS A 44 -1.98 1.80 10.76
N ALA A 45 -3.03 2.60 10.61
CA ALA A 45 -3.40 3.61 11.61
C ALA A 45 -3.86 2.98 12.94
N ASN A 46 -4.34 1.74 12.90
CA ASN A 46 -4.91 1.03 14.04
C ASN A 46 -3.99 -0.06 14.62
N ALA A 47 -2.92 -0.43 13.91
CA ALA A 47 -1.96 -1.45 14.31
C ALA A 47 -0.76 -0.84 15.06
N PRO A 48 -0.16 -1.58 16.02
CA PRO A 48 1.07 -1.13 16.66
C PRO A 48 2.19 -1.01 15.61
N PRO A 49 3.08 -0.02 15.72
CA PRO A 49 4.22 0.09 14.83
C PRO A 49 5.10 -1.15 14.97
N ALA A 50 5.69 -1.61 13.86
CA ALA A 50 6.68 -2.68 13.89
C ALA A 50 7.75 -2.34 14.94
N THR A 51 7.78 -3.09 16.04
CA THR A 51 8.90 -3.00 16.95
C THR A 51 10.10 -3.52 16.18
N PRO A 52 11.22 -2.79 16.08
CA PRO A 52 12.44 -3.37 15.56
C PRO A 52 12.79 -4.53 16.48
N THR A 53 12.45 -5.75 16.05
CA THR A 53 12.86 -6.97 16.71
C THR A 53 14.37 -6.96 16.63
N LEU A 54 15.00 -6.49 17.70
CA LEU A 54 16.39 -6.79 18.02
C LEU A 54 16.47 -8.31 18.03
N SER A 55 16.82 -8.88 16.87
CA SER A 55 17.15 -10.29 16.71
C SER A 55 18.33 -10.62 17.61
N GLY A 56 18.01 -11.04 18.84
CA GLY A 56 18.85 -11.86 19.71
C GLY A 56 20.12 -11.21 20.27
N PRO A 57 20.67 -11.79 21.36
CA PRO A 57 21.88 -11.27 21.98
C PRO A 57 23.06 -11.48 21.04
N ILE A 58 23.90 -10.46 20.87
CA ILE A 58 25.30 -10.69 20.54
C ILE A 58 25.86 -11.50 21.72
N LEU A 59 25.80 -12.83 21.63
CA LEU A 59 26.71 -13.67 22.39
C LEU A 59 28.07 -13.34 21.82
N ALA A 60 28.75 -12.41 22.48
CA ALA A 60 30.15 -12.12 22.22
C ALA A 60 30.89 -13.45 22.33
N PHE A 61 31.31 -13.97 21.18
CA PHE A 61 32.31 -15.02 21.09
C PHE A 61 33.60 -14.43 21.67
N SER A 62 33.74 -14.53 22.99
CA SER A 62 35.04 -14.37 23.64
C SER A 62 35.82 -15.64 23.34
N SER A 63 36.73 -15.55 22.36
CA SER A 63 37.87 -16.46 22.28
C SER A 63 38.61 -16.41 23.61
N ALA A 64 38.46 -17.46 24.41
CA ALA A 64 39.41 -17.80 25.46
C ALA A 64 40.04 -19.15 25.11
N PRO A 65 41.33 -19.36 25.43
CA PRO A 65 42.10 -20.48 24.90
C PRO A 65 41.71 -21.80 25.58
N ILE A 66 41.85 -22.86 24.80
CA ILE A 66 41.91 -24.26 25.20
C ILE A 66 42.74 -24.50 26.48
N GLU A 67 42.12 -25.02 27.54
CA GLU A 67 42.79 -25.80 28.57
C GLU A 67 41.76 -26.76 29.23
N SER A 68 41.92 -28.05 28.95
CA SER A 68 41.74 -29.24 29.81
C SER A 68 40.50 -29.42 30.71
N SER A 69 39.73 -30.47 30.39
CA SER A 69 38.58 -31.17 31.04
C SER A 69 38.63 -31.46 32.58
N PRO A 70 37.68 -32.24 33.18
CA PRO A 70 36.23 -32.04 33.38
C PRO A 70 35.76 -32.31 34.86
N SER A 71 34.55 -31.87 35.29
CA SER A 71 33.72 -32.61 36.30
C SER A 71 32.35 -31.96 36.67
N SER A 72 31.31 -32.80 36.55
CA SER A 72 30.10 -33.00 37.40
C SER A 72 29.23 -31.87 37.98
N SER A 73 27.92 -32.07 37.76
CA SER A 73 26.78 -32.06 38.71
C SER A 73 25.83 -30.84 38.81
N SER A 74 24.56 -31.13 38.46
CA SER A 74 23.27 -30.72 39.05
C SER A 74 23.09 -29.37 39.77
N SER A 75 22.07 -28.60 39.35
CA SER A 75 20.85 -28.27 40.14
C SER A 75 20.11 -27.03 39.61
N SER A 76 18.79 -27.12 39.45
CA SER A 76 17.86 -25.98 39.57
C SER A 76 17.55 -25.75 41.07
N PRO A 77 16.71 -24.79 41.54
CA PRO A 77 16.03 -23.65 40.89
C PRO A 77 16.20 -22.33 41.69
N SER A 78 15.70 -21.19 41.21
CA SER A 78 15.07 -20.19 42.08
C SER A 78 14.37 -19.07 41.29
N SER A 79 13.25 -18.66 41.89
CA SER A 79 12.28 -17.68 41.48
C SER A 79 12.75 -16.24 41.67
N SER A 80 11.97 -15.35 41.07
CA SER A 80 11.53 -14.03 41.55
C SER A 80 11.98 -12.83 40.73
N SER A 81 10.95 -12.12 40.28
CA SER A 81 10.84 -10.65 40.27
C SER A 81 11.07 -9.93 38.95
N LYS A 82 9.91 -9.60 38.37
CA LYS A 82 9.49 -8.23 38.02
C LYS A 82 10.44 -7.46 37.10
N ASN A 83 10.03 -7.34 35.84
CA ASN A 83 9.59 -6.07 35.26
C ASN A 83 9.16 -6.31 33.82
N ARG A 84 7.86 -6.57 33.61
CA ARG A 84 7.25 -6.40 32.29
C ARG A 84 6.95 -4.90 32.18
N PRO A 85 7.58 -4.13 31.28
CA PRO A 85 7.15 -2.77 31.08
C PRO A 85 5.74 -2.82 30.51
N SER A 86 4.82 -2.19 31.22
CA SER A 86 3.49 -1.83 30.77
C SER A 86 3.62 -0.95 29.53
N SER A 87 3.31 -1.50 28.35
CA SER A 87 3.15 -0.71 27.12
C SER A 87 1.96 0.24 27.28
N PRO A 88 2.07 1.49 26.78
CA PRO A 88 1.04 2.51 26.98
C PRO A 88 -0.19 2.18 26.14
N SER A 89 -1.19 1.61 26.79
CA SER A 89 -2.49 1.26 26.23
C SER A 89 -3.30 2.52 25.91
N GLY A 90 -3.76 2.66 24.67
CA GLY A 90 -4.79 3.67 24.34
C GLY A 90 -4.91 4.12 22.89
N LYS A 91 -4.04 3.68 21.95
CA LYS A 91 -4.13 4.12 20.54
C LYS A 91 -4.40 3.03 19.50
N TYR A 92 -4.14 1.76 19.81
CA TYR A 92 -4.21 0.67 18.83
C TYR A 92 -5.30 -0.34 19.20
N LEU A 93 -5.84 -1.01 18.19
CA LEU A 93 -6.81 -2.11 18.37
C LEU A 93 -6.16 -3.28 19.11
N SER A 94 -7.00 -4.15 19.69
CA SER A 94 -6.50 -5.38 20.30
C SER A 94 -5.95 -6.34 19.24
N GLN A 95 -5.10 -7.25 19.67
CA GLN A 95 -4.48 -8.20 18.75
C GLN A 95 -5.49 -9.10 18.03
N GLU A 96 -6.57 -9.47 18.71
CA GLU A 96 -7.62 -10.29 18.10
C GLU A 96 -8.39 -9.50 17.04
N GLU A 97 -8.72 -8.23 17.29
CA GLU A 97 -9.37 -7.36 16.30
C GLU A 97 -8.48 -7.11 15.09
N LEU A 98 -7.17 -6.90 15.29
CA LEU A 98 -6.20 -6.78 14.21
C LEU A 98 -6.10 -8.06 13.40
N ARG A 99 -6.14 -9.23 14.05
CA ARG A 99 -6.12 -10.53 13.38
C ARG A 99 -7.35 -10.77 12.53
N VAL A 100 -8.53 -10.48 13.08
CA VAL A 100 -9.78 -10.55 12.31
C VAL A 100 -9.74 -9.59 11.12
N SER A 101 -9.30 -8.34 11.33
CA SER A 101 -9.19 -7.36 10.25
C SER A 101 -8.20 -7.80 9.18
N ALA A 102 -7.01 -8.28 9.56
CA ALA A 102 -5.97 -8.71 8.65
C ALA A 102 -6.38 -9.96 7.87
N GLN A 103 -7.05 -10.91 8.52
CA GLN A 103 -7.61 -12.10 7.87
C GLN A 103 -8.68 -11.71 6.84
N ASN A 104 -9.58 -10.80 7.18
CA ASN A 104 -10.60 -10.31 6.23
C ASN A 104 -9.98 -9.66 4.99
N VAL A 105 -8.92 -8.87 5.17
CA VAL A 105 -8.17 -8.28 4.05
C VAL A 105 -7.51 -9.37 3.22
N PHE A 106 -6.87 -10.35 3.86
CA PHE A 106 -6.23 -11.46 3.19
C PHE A 106 -7.24 -12.28 2.36
N ASP A 107 -8.35 -12.72 2.95
CA ASP A 107 -9.38 -13.52 2.29
C ASP A 107 -10.03 -12.78 1.12
N LYS A 108 -10.17 -11.45 1.25
CA LYS A 108 -10.85 -10.62 0.26
C LYS A 108 -9.98 -10.27 -0.95
N TYR A 109 -8.66 -10.09 -0.77
CA TYR A 109 -7.81 -9.57 -1.86
C TYR A 109 -6.64 -10.47 -2.22
N LEU A 110 -6.20 -11.36 -1.33
CA LEU A 110 -5.00 -12.16 -1.50
C LEU A 110 -5.32 -13.66 -1.61
N GLU A 111 -6.38 -14.15 -0.98
CA GLU A 111 -6.72 -15.57 -1.07
C GLU A 111 -7.08 -15.98 -2.51
N ASN A 112 -6.62 -17.16 -2.90
CA ASN A 112 -6.81 -17.69 -4.23
C ASN A 112 -8.31 -17.87 -4.55
N GLY A 113 -8.75 -17.33 -5.68
CA GLY A 113 -10.14 -17.42 -6.12
C GLY A 113 -11.09 -16.42 -5.43
N SER A 114 -10.54 -15.42 -4.73
CA SER A 114 -11.34 -14.33 -4.19
C SER A 114 -11.97 -13.48 -5.30
N GLU A 115 -13.19 -12.98 -5.09
CA GLU A 115 -13.89 -12.12 -6.06
C GLU A 115 -13.11 -10.83 -6.36
N PHE A 116 -12.31 -10.37 -5.40
CA PHE A 116 -11.46 -9.17 -5.51
C PHE A 116 -9.97 -9.52 -5.47
N GLU A 117 -9.59 -10.74 -5.91
CA GLU A 117 -8.19 -11.20 -5.95
C GLU A 117 -7.32 -10.22 -6.75
N LEU A 118 -6.29 -9.69 -6.10
CA LEU A 118 -5.31 -8.80 -6.70
C LEU A 118 -4.21 -9.60 -7.39
N ASN A 119 -3.62 -9.00 -8.43
CA ASN A 119 -2.49 -9.58 -9.15
C ASN A 119 -1.18 -9.47 -8.33
N ILE A 120 -1.08 -10.29 -7.29
CA ILE A 120 0.09 -10.41 -6.40
C ILE A 120 0.68 -11.81 -6.55
N ASP A 121 2.00 -11.91 -6.62
CA ASP A 121 2.66 -13.20 -6.79
C ASP A 121 2.43 -14.12 -5.57
N ALA A 122 2.49 -15.42 -5.81
CA ALA A 122 2.21 -16.44 -4.79
C ALA A 122 3.19 -16.36 -3.60
N PHE A 123 4.43 -15.92 -3.83
CA PHE A 123 5.44 -15.84 -2.77
C PHE A 123 5.09 -14.73 -1.78
N SER A 124 4.77 -13.52 -2.25
CA SER A 124 4.35 -12.42 -1.37
C SER A 124 3.07 -12.74 -0.60
N ARG A 125 2.11 -13.43 -1.23
CA ARG A 125 0.90 -13.89 -0.54
C ARG A 125 1.19 -14.88 0.58
N GLU A 126 2.09 -15.83 0.33
CA GLU A 126 2.47 -16.83 1.33
C GLU A 126 3.21 -16.20 2.52
N LEU A 127 4.04 -15.18 2.28
CA LEU A 127 4.67 -14.42 3.37
C LEU A 127 3.64 -13.76 4.29
N VAL A 128 2.61 -13.10 3.73
CA VAL A 128 1.52 -12.52 4.52
C VAL A 128 0.75 -13.61 5.28
N ARG A 129 0.44 -14.74 4.62
CA ARG A 129 -0.24 -15.88 5.24
C ARG A 129 0.50 -16.41 6.47
N GLN A 130 1.83 -16.50 6.40
CA GLN A 130 2.65 -16.94 7.52
C GLN A 130 2.70 -15.89 8.64
N ALA A 131 2.80 -14.61 8.28
CA ALA A 131 2.82 -13.51 9.23
C ALA A 131 1.50 -13.34 10.00
N LEU A 132 0.35 -13.74 9.44
CA LEU A 132 -0.94 -13.78 10.14
C LEU A 132 -0.96 -14.70 11.38
N ASN A 133 -0.04 -15.67 11.46
CA ASN A 133 0.09 -16.57 12.62
C ASN A 133 0.98 -16.00 13.73
N GLN A 134 1.57 -14.82 13.52
CA GLN A 134 2.49 -14.17 14.47
C GLN A 134 1.84 -12.95 15.11
N GLU A 135 2.62 -12.20 15.90
CA GLU A 135 2.16 -10.89 16.36
C GLU A 135 2.05 -9.93 15.17
N ILE A 136 0.82 -9.49 14.89
CA ILE A 136 0.49 -8.53 13.86
C ILE A 136 0.93 -7.13 14.26
N ASP A 137 1.64 -6.49 13.35
CA ASP A 137 2.04 -5.09 13.43
C ASP A 137 1.61 -4.33 12.16
N SER A 138 1.93 -3.04 12.11
CA SER A 138 1.63 -2.17 10.97
C SER A 138 2.40 -2.53 9.69
N SER A 139 3.38 -3.43 9.73
CA SER A 139 4.22 -3.78 8.57
C SER A 139 3.76 -5.02 7.82
N LEU A 140 2.76 -5.74 8.36
CA LEU A 140 2.23 -7.00 7.82
C LEU A 140 2.00 -7.01 6.29
N PHE A 141 1.53 -5.89 5.73
CA PHE A 141 1.19 -5.77 4.33
C PHE A 141 2.12 -4.85 3.52
N ASP A 142 3.24 -4.38 4.09
CA ASP A 142 4.06 -3.33 3.46
C ASP A 142 4.55 -3.72 2.05
N ASP A 143 5.03 -4.95 1.87
CA ASP A 143 5.51 -5.43 0.57
C ASP A 143 4.38 -5.52 -0.46
N VAL A 144 3.23 -6.08 -0.07
CA VAL A 144 2.07 -6.22 -0.96
C VAL A 144 1.47 -4.85 -1.28
N GLN A 145 1.35 -3.97 -0.28
CA GLN A 145 0.86 -2.61 -0.44
C GLN A 145 1.72 -1.82 -1.43
N LYS A 146 3.04 -2.03 -1.41
CA LYS A 146 3.96 -1.42 -2.37
C LYS A 146 3.69 -1.90 -3.80
N VAL A 147 3.52 -3.20 -4.02
CA VAL A 147 3.21 -3.76 -5.35
C VAL A 147 1.89 -3.18 -5.88
N VAL A 148 0.86 -3.11 -5.03
CA VAL A 148 -0.45 -2.52 -5.39
C VAL A 148 -0.30 -1.05 -5.74
N TYR A 149 0.44 -0.28 -4.94
CA TYR A 149 0.70 1.13 -5.22
C TYR A 149 1.42 1.33 -6.57
N GLU A 150 2.41 0.50 -6.87
CA GLU A 150 3.14 0.54 -8.15
C GLU A 150 2.20 0.21 -9.32
N SER A 151 1.31 -0.78 -9.19
CA SER A 151 0.32 -1.09 -10.24
C SER A 151 -0.66 0.08 -10.46
N LEU A 152 -1.19 0.69 -9.39
CA LEU A 152 -2.02 1.89 -9.52
C LEU A 152 -1.29 3.01 -10.25
N TRP A 153 -0.04 3.26 -9.88
CA TRP A 153 0.77 4.33 -10.44
C TRP A 153 1.16 4.09 -11.90
N MET A 154 1.47 2.86 -12.29
CA MET A 154 1.95 2.55 -13.65
C MET A 154 0.80 2.36 -14.64
N ASP A 155 -0.26 1.67 -14.23
CA ASP A 155 -1.28 1.20 -15.16
C ASP A 155 -2.54 2.08 -15.13
N CYS A 156 -2.96 2.50 -13.94
CA CYS A 156 -4.26 3.15 -13.76
C CYS A 156 -4.19 4.68 -13.72
N PHE A 157 -3.15 5.21 -13.06
CA PHE A 157 -3.02 6.64 -12.81
C PHE A 157 -2.73 7.46 -14.08
N PRO A 158 -1.82 7.06 -14.99
CA PRO A 158 -1.53 7.87 -16.18
C PRO A 158 -2.78 8.07 -17.06
N PRO A 159 -3.55 7.02 -17.39
CA PRO A 159 -4.82 7.18 -18.10
C PRO A 159 -5.84 8.05 -17.34
N PHE A 160 -5.95 7.90 -16.01
CA PHE A 160 -6.82 8.74 -15.19
C PHE A 160 -6.51 10.23 -15.36
N THR A 161 -5.23 10.61 -15.43
CA THR A 161 -4.83 12.01 -15.61
C THR A 161 -5.27 12.63 -16.95
N HIS A 162 -5.64 11.81 -17.93
CA HIS A 162 -6.17 12.26 -19.22
C HIS A 162 -7.70 12.35 -19.27
N THR A 163 -8.39 11.95 -18.19
CA THR A 163 -9.85 12.01 -18.13
C THR A 163 -10.36 13.44 -17.91
N ALA A 164 -11.56 13.72 -18.41
CA ALA A 164 -12.22 15.01 -18.18
C ALA A 164 -12.45 15.29 -16.68
N ALA A 165 -12.70 14.24 -15.89
CA ALA A 165 -12.86 14.32 -14.44
C ALA A 165 -11.60 14.87 -13.76
N TYR A 166 -10.43 14.33 -14.11
CA TYR A 166 -9.17 14.82 -13.55
C TYR A 166 -8.84 16.26 -14.01
N HIS A 167 -9.10 16.59 -15.27
CA HIS A 167 -8.89 17.97 -15.76
C HIS A 167 -9.77 18.99 -15.02
N LYS A 168 -11.05 18.65 -14.79
CA LYS A 168 -11.96 19.49 -14.00
C LYS A 168 -11.48 19.61 -12.55
N TYR A 169 -11.10 18.51 -11.92
CA TYR A 169 -10.54 18.50 -10.57
C TYR A 169 -9.31 19.41 -10.46
N LYS A 170 -8.39 19.33 -11.42
CA LYS A 170 -7.19 20.17 -11.47
C LYS A 170 -7.53 21.66 -11.64
N GLN A 171 -8.55 21.99 -12.43
CA GLN A 171 -9.02 23.35 -12.61
C GLN A 171 -9.65 23.91 -11.33
N ASP A 172 -10.43 23.09 -10.62
CA ASP A 172 -11.16 23.50 -9.42
C ASP A 172 -10.25 23.62 -8.18
N THR A 173 -9.23 22.76 -8.04
CA THR A 173 -8.34 22.74 -6.87
C THR A 173 -7.08 23.59 -7.03
N GLY A 174 -6.64 23.85 -8.26
CA GLY A 174 -5.40 24.60 -8.54
C GLY A 174 -4.11 23.93 -8.04
N LYS A 175 -4.15 22.67 -7.59
CA LYS A 175 -3.09 22.03 -6.76
C LYS A 175 -2.29 20.88 -7.37
N CYS A 176 -2.48 20.47 -8.63
CA CYS A 176 -1.76 19.31 -9.18
C CYS A 176 -0.85 19.68 -10.36
N HIS A 177 0.46 19.83 -10.10
CA HIS A 177 1.46 20.03 -11.16
C HIS A 177 1.96 18.67 -11.63
N LEU A 178 1.52 18.22 -12.82
CA LEU A 178 2.02 17.00 -13.44
C LEU A 178 3.49 17.21 -13.85
N PRO A 179 4.41 16.27 -13.58
CA PRO A 179 5.75 16.28 -14.14
C PRO A 179 5.73 16.46 -15.65
N GLU A 180 6.69 17.23 -16.17
CA GLU A 180 6.70 17.72 -17.56
C GLU A 180 6.70 16.59 -18.61
N PHE A 181 7.17 15.39 -18.27
CA PHE A 181 7.18 14.23 -19.17
C PHE A 181 5.79 13.64 -19.46
N LEU A 182 4.80 13.86 -18.60
CA LEU A 182 3.40 13.45 -18.83
C LEU A 182 2.58 14.51 -19.59
N ARG A 183 3.15 15.68 -19.87
CA ARG A 183 2.50 16.74 -20.67
C ARG A 183 2.43 16.44 -22.18
N ILE A 184 2.71 15.21 -22.63
CA ILE A 184 2.63 14.85 -24.05
C ILE A 184 1.19 15.07 -24.53
N SER A 185 1.00 16.25 -25.11
CA SER A 185 -0.23 16.67 -25.73
C SER A 185 -0.28 15.96 -27.07
N PHE A 186 -1.09 14.89 -27.17
CA PHE A 186 -1.61 14.47 -28.48
C PHE A 186 -2.41 15.63 -29.03
N LYS A 187 -1.74 16.44 -29.85
CA LYS A 187 -2.28 17.60 -30.54
C LYS A 187 -3.42 17.08 -31.41
N LYS A 188 -4.65 17.19 -30.90
CA LYS A 188 -5.88 16.89 -31.64
C LYS A 188 -5.83 17.71 -32.93
N LYS A 189 -5.60 17.03 -34.05
CA LYS A 189 -5.60 17.63 -35.38
C LYS A 189 -7.01 18.15 -35.63
N SER A 190 -7.18 19.47 -35.60
CA SER A 190 -8.45 20.12 -35.92
C SER A 190 -8.91 19.67 -37.32
N PRO A 191 -10.19 19.33 -37.54
CA PRO A 191 -10.68 19.15 -38.90
C PRO A 191 -10.61 20.51 -39.60
N LYS A 192 -9.88 20.57 -40.72
CA LYS A 192 -9.90 21.75 -41.61
C LYS A 192 -11.32 21.91 -42.11
N LYS A 193 -11.88 23.10 -41.87
CA LYS A 193 -13.14 23.54 -42.47
C LYS A 193 -12.81 23.94 -43.90
N ASP A 194 -12.96 23.02 -44.84
CA ASP A 194 -12.91 23.37 -46.26
C ASP A 194 -14.22 24.10 -46.61
N ASP A 195 -14.11 25.41 -46.81
CA ASP A 195 -15.17 26.29 -47.29
C ASP A 195 -15.56 25.89 -48.73
N ILE A 196 -16.50 24.95 -48.88
CA ILE A 196 -17.23 24.75 -50.13
C ILE A 196 -18.28 25.87 -50.24
N ARG A 197 -17.87 26.94 -50.90
CA ARG A 197 -18.74 28.02 -51.36
C ARG A 197 -19.70 27.47 -52.41
N MET A 198 -20.92 27.13 -52.00
CA MET A 198 -22.04 26.91 -52.93
C MET A 198 -22.31 28.21 -53.69
N LYS A 199 -22.08 28.22 -55.01
CA LYS A 199 -22.59 29.26 -55.90
C LYS A 199 -24.05 28.94 -56.21
N THR A 200 -24.94 29.80 -55.73
CA THR A 200 -26.34 29.92 -56.17
C THR A 200 -26.41 30.05 -57.69
N VAL A 201 -27.14 29.14 -58.34
CA VAL A 201 -27.63 29.31 -59.72
C VAL A 201 -29.01 29.93 -59.62
N THR A 202 -29.13 31.17 -60.07
CA THR A 202 -30.43 31.83 -60.25
C THR A 202 -30.97 31.46 -61.63
N LYS A 203 -32.29 31.26 -61.64
CA LYS A 203 -33.24 30.82 -62.67
C LYS A 203 -32.99 31.27 -64.11
#